data_AF-A0A0F3MEE9-F1
#
_entry.id   AF-A0A0F3MEE9-F1
#
_cell.length_a   1.000
_cell.length_b   1.000
_cell.length_c   1.000
_cell.angle_alpha   90.00
_cell.angle_beta   90.00
_cell.angle_gamma   90.00
#
_symmetry.space_group_name_H-M   'P 1'
#
loop_
_entity.id
_entity.type
_entity.pdbx_description
1 polymer ?
#
loop_
_entity_poly.entity_id
_entity_poly.type
_entity_poly.pdbx_seq_one_letter_code
_entity_poly.pdbx_strand_id
1 'polypeptide(L)'
;MPDDKELNLEDRIKIIHEIVDAMEWVKNGLGVQIDIHKPHRGDKNWHVHILVTTRRFKENGEELCSKAVDLEPKFRTVKGQPYIISDSEMIHEKVKEIINAFFAKLGLSNRVDQISAVLQKHIGPTRIRSLINEAANENELRKEANLKIIKDADVITDSITHHKSIFTKQDVEKAVKDMPDRNRSSKLSLFLRTPFDFLRPSAFLKISTIFENVPFLTLVNRRNFSSSNSLI
;
A
#
# COMPACT_ATOMS: atom_id res chain seq x y z
N MET A 1 0.89 -6.95 13.55
CA MET A 1 1.86 -6.06 14.24
C MET A 1 3.26 -6.48 13.83
N PRO A 2 4.24 -5.56 13.82
CA PRO A 2 5.58 -5.94 13.38
C PRO A 2 6.25 -6.91 14.37
N ASP A 3 6.94 -7.91 13.82
CA ASP A 3 7.64 -8.98 14.55
C ASP A 3 9.16 -8.73 14.66
N ASP A 4 9.61 -7.56 14.20
CA ASP A 4 11.01 -7.12 14.24
C ASP A 4 11.59 -7.30 15.66
N LYS A 5 12.82 -7.83 15.71
CA LYS A 5 13.51 -8.18 16.97
C LYS A 5 13.92 -6.93 17.75
N GLU A 6 14.09 -5.84 17.03
CA GLU A 6 14.43 -4.51 17.51
C GLU A 6 13.28 -3.88 18.30
N LEU A 7 12.04 -4.36 18.11
CA LEU A 7 10.88 -3.89 18.84
C LEU A 7 10.61 -4.77 20.06
N ASN A 8 10.37 -4.14 21.21
CA ASN A 8 9.89 -4.81 22.41
C ASN A 8 8.35 -4.67 22.56
N LEU A 9 7.79 -5.11 23.69
CA LEU A 9 6.35 -5.00 23.95
C LEU A 9 5.89 -3.54 24.11
N GLU A 10 6.69 -2.69 24.76
CA GLU A 10 6.40 -1.26 24.96
C GLU A 10 6.32 -0.52 23.63
N ASP A 11 7.22 -0.82 22.67
CA ASP A 11 7.17 -0.23 21.34
C ASP A 11 5.87 -0.61 20.62
N ARG A 12 5.44 -1.87 20.76
CA ARG A 12 4.16 -2.33 20.19
C ARG A 12 2.97 -1.63 20.84
N ILE A 13 2.99 -1.44 22.16
CA ILE A 13 1.97 -0.67 22.89
C ILE A 13 1.91 0.75 22.36
N LYS A 14 3.06 1.44 22.22
CA LYS A 14 3.13 2.80 21.68
C LYS A 14 2.58 2.91 20.27
N ILE A 15 2.93 1.98 19.39
CA ILE A 15 2.36 1.93 18.02
C ILE A 15 0.83 1.84 18.07
N ILE A 16 0.26 1.00 18.94
CA ILE A 16 -1.20 0.89 19.06
C ILE A 16 -1.81 2.20 19.58
N HIS A 17 -1.19 2.85 20.55
CA HIS A 17 -1.65 4.16 21.02
C HIS A 17 -1.64 5.20 19.90
N GLU A 18 -0.55 5.29 19.11
CA GLU A 18 -0.48 6.19 17.94
C GLU A 18 -1.60 5.87 16.92
N ILE A 19 -1.94 4.59 16.72
CA ILE A 19 -3.06 4.18 15.88
C ILE A 19 -4.41 4.64 16.45
N VAL A 20 -4.67 4.41 17.74
CA VAL A 20 -5.94 4.79 18.38
C VAL A 20 -6.14 6.29 18.36
N ASP A 21 -5.07 7.06 18.60
CA ASP A 21 -5.10 8.52 18.55
C ASP A 21 -5.37 9.03 17.13
N ALA A 22 -4.68 8.48 16.13
CA ALA A 22 -4.86 8.86 14.73
C ALA A 22 -6.25 8.50 14.17
N MET A 23 -6.88 7.46 14.74
CA MET A 23 -8.26 7.09 14.42
C MET A 23 -9.31 7.93 15.14
N GLU A 24 -8.88 8.76 16.11
CA GLU A 24 -9.72 9.67 16.90
C GLU A 24 -10.91 8.99 17.61
N TRP A 25 -10.88 7.68 17.84
CA TRP A 25 -12.02 6.96 18.42
C TRP A 25 -12.39 7.50 19.81
N VAL A 26 -11.40 7.60 20.69
CA VAL A 26 -11.60 8.10 22.07
C VAL A 26 -12.04 9.56 22.07
N LYS A 27 -11.41 10.40 21.22
CA LYS A 27 -11.77 11.81 21.05
C LYS A 27 -13.22 11.99 20.60
N ASN A 28 -13.76 11.05 19.82
CA ASN A 28 -15.14 11.03 19.40
C ASN A 28 -16.08 10.30 20.38
N GLY A 29 -15.63 10.01 21.59
CA GLY A 29 -16.42 9.42 22.66
C GLY A 29 -16.60 7.90 22.56
N LEU A 30 -15.83 7.19 21.74
CA LEU A 30 -15.90 5.73 21.67
C LEU A 30 -14.98 5.08 22.70
N GLY A 31 -15.44 3.98 23.29
CA GLY A 31 -14.60 3.11 24.10
C GLY A 31 -13.74 2.23 23.21
N VAL A 32 -12.48 2.04 23.59
CA VAL A 32 -11.53 1.20 22.87
C VAL A 32 -10.91 0.21 23.86
N GLN A 33 -11.05 -1.08 23.58
CA GLN A 33 -10.34 -2.15 24.27
C GLN A 33 -9.27 -2.70 23.34
N ILE A 34 -8.06 -2.90 23.87
CA ILE A 34 -6.88 -3.36 23.14
C ILE A 34 -6.37 -4.64 23.79
N ASP A 35 -6.28 -5.71 23.00
CA ASP A 35 -5.72 -6.99 23.43
C ASP A 35 -4.56 -7.38 22.50
N ILE A 36 -3.33 -7.33 23.01
CA ILE A 36 -2.11 -7.65 22.25
C ILE A 36 -1.72 -9.11 22.50
N HIS A 37 -1.65 -9.89 21.43
CA HIS A 37 -1.29 -11.30 21.46
C HIS A 37 0.13 -11.51 20.93
N LYS A 38 0.96 -12.16 21.75
CA LYS A 38 2.27 -12.66 21.34
C LYS A 38 2.13 -13.88 20.43
N PRO A 39 3.10 -14.14 19.53
CA PRO A 39 3.10 -15.32 18.70
C PRO A 39 3.03 -16.61 19.53
N HIS A 40 2.37 -17.62 18.99
CA HIS A 40 2.42 -18.97 19.55
C HIS A 40 3.75 -19.65 19.20
N ARG A 41 4.09 -20.77 19.86
CA ARG A 41 5.38 -21.47 19.67
C ARG A 41 5.65 -21.74 18.17
N GLY A 42 6.72 -21.14 17.65
CA GLY A 42 7.18 -21.30 16.25
C GLY A 42 6.58 -20.33 15.24
N ASP A 43 5.56 -19.55 15.63
CA ASP A 43 4.96 -18.50 14.80
C ASP A 43 5.68 -17.15 15.02
N LYS A 44 5.52 -16.24 14.06
CA LYS A 44 5.99 -14.86 14.08
C LYS A 44 4.84 -13.84 14.15
N ASN A 45 3.59 -14.31 14.16
CA ASN A 45 2.41 -13.46 14.05
C ASN A 45 2.03 -12.73 15.36
N TRP A 46 2.70 -11.60 15.64
CA TRP A 46 2.19 -10.63 16.60
C TRP A 46 0.91 -10.00 16.05
N HIS A 47 -0.18 -10.08 16.81
CA HIS A 47 -1.46 -9.49 16.39
C HIS A 47 -2.14 -8.80 17.56
N VAL A 48 -3.06 -7.91 17.21
CA VAL A 48 -3.84 -7.10 18.15
C VAL A 48 -5.31 -7.23 17.80
N HIS A 49 -6.14 -7.39 18.81
CA HIS A 49 -7.57 -7.16 18.71
C HIS A 49 -7.86 -5.77 19.25
N ILE A 50 -8.52 -4.94 18.44
CA ILE A 50 -9.01 -3.63 18.86
C ILE A 50 -10.53 -3.70 18.78
N LEU A 51 -11.19 -3.67 19.94
CA LEU A 51 -12.63 -3.64 20.05
C LEU A 51 -13.06 -2.21 20.32
N VAL A 52 -13.80 -1.63 19.38
CA VAL A 52 -14.32 -0.26 19.47
C VAL A 52 -15.83 -0.33 19.67
N THR A 53 -16.35 0.44 20.62
CA THR A 53 -17.81 0.53 20.80
C THR A 53 -18.47 1.15 19.56
N THR A 54 -19.66 0.69 19.21
CA THR A 54 -20.45 1.27 18.11
C THR A 54 -21.29 2.47 18.54
N ARG A 55 -21.27 2.78 19.84
CA ARG A 55 -21.96 3.89 20.49
C ARG A 55 -20.97 4.72 21.28
N ARG A 56 -21.25 6.01 21.36
CA ARG A 56 -20.49 6.95 22.18
C ARG A 56 -20.85 6.82 23.65
N PHE A 57 -19.91 7.10 24.53
CA PHE A 57 -20.17 7.38 25.93
C PHE A 57 -20.78 8.78 26.08
N LYS A 58 -21.60 8.97 27.10
CA LYS A 58 -21.94 10.30 27.62
C LYS A 58 -20.71 10.91 28.31
N GLU A 59 -20.73 12.22 28.53
CA GLU A 59 -19.66 12.94 29.23
C GLU A 59 -19.37 12.39 30.63
N ASN A 60 -20.37 11.78 31.29
CA ASN A 60 -20.19 11.13 32.60
C ASN A 60 -19.40 9.81 32.54
N GLY A 61 -19.19 9.23 31.35
CA GLY A 61 -18.45 7.97 31.16
C GLY A 61 -19.19 6.70 31.61
N GLU A 62 -20.40 6.81 32.16
CA GLU A 62 -21.13 5.68 32.75
C GLU A 62 -22.19 5.08 31.82
N GLU A 63 -22.64 5.86 30.82
CA GLU A 63 -23.74 5.48 29.93
C GLU A 63 -23.37 5.61 28.45
N LEU A 64 -23.96 4.75 27.62
CA LEU A 64 -23.86 4.84 26.17
C LEU A 64 -25.00 5.69 25.59
N CYS A 65 -24.72 6.44 24.52
CA CYS A 65 -25.67 7.30 23.85
C CYS A 65 -25.89 6.92 22.37
N SER A 66 -25.80 7.89 21.46
CA SER A 66 -26.03 7.71 20.03
C SER A 66 -25.00 6.77 19.40
N LYS A 67 -25.43 6.07 18.34
CA LYS A 67 -24.52 5.30 17.49
C LYS A 67 -23.60 6.25 16.73
N ALA A 68 -22.33 5.90 16.59
CA ALA A 68 -21.34 6.68 15.86
C ALA A 68 -21.35 6.42 14.35
N VAL A 69 -22.53 6.41 13.75
CA VAL A 69 -22.74 6.12 12.31
C VAL A 69 -22.03 7.15 11.43
N ASP A 70 -21.84 8.37 11.94
CA ASP A 70 -21.14 9.45 11.26
C ASP A 70 -19.63 9.19 11.07
N LEU A 71 -19.03 8.32 11.91
CA LEU A 71 -17.63 7.89 11.80
C LEU A 71 -17.47 6.64 10.93
N GLU A 72 -18.58 5.95 10.63
CA GLU A 72 -18.52 4.81 9.72
C GLU A 72 -18.17 5.29 8.31
N PRO A 73 -17.34 4.53 7.58
CA PRO A 73 -17.04 4.87 6.22
C PRO A 73 -18.31 4.97 5.38
N LYS A 74 -18.54 6.15 4.79
CA LYS A 74 -19.71 6.39 3.94
C LYS A 74 -19.48 5.71 2.60
N PHE A 75 -20.13 4.58 2.38
CA PHE A 75 -20.30 4.02 1.04
C PHE A 75 -21.10 5.04 0.23
N ARG A 76 -20.45 5.78 -0.67
CA ARG A 76 -21.12 6.71 -1.57
C ARG A 76 -21.56 5.94 -2.80
N THR A 77 -22.72 6.24 -3.38
CA THR A 77 -23.08 5.68 -4.68
C THR A 77 -22.84 6.76 -5.73
N VAL A 78 -21.95 6.52 -6.68
CA VAL A 78 -21.73 7.43 -7.82
C VAL A 78 -22.30 6.76 -9.06
N LYS A 79 -23.32 7.38 -9.69
CA LYS A 79 -24.00 6.86 -10.89
C LYS A 79 -24.52 5.41 -10.75
N GLY A 80 -25.11 5.07 -9.61
CA GLY A 80 -25.65 3.73 -9.35
C GLY A 80 -24.60 2.65 -9.04
N GLN A 81 -23.32 3.00 -9.03
CA GLN A 81 -22.23 2.11 -8.62
C GLN A 81 -21.76 2.46 -7.21
N PRO A 82 -21.56 1.46 -6.32
CA PRO A 82 -21.00 1.71 -5.00
C PRO A 82 -19.57 2.24 -5.14
N TYR A 83 -19.39 3.53 -4.86
CA TYR A 83 -18.11 4.19 -4.69
C TYR A 83 -17.53 3.79 -3.33
N ILE A 84 -16.38 3.16 -3.41
CA ILE A 84 -15.60 2.65 -2.28
C ILE A 84 -14.83 3.81 -1.65
N ILE A 85 -14.73 3.80 -0.32
CA ILE A 85 -13.90 4.66 0.53
C ILE A 85 -12.58 4.97 -0.17
N SER A 86 -12.12 6.23 -0.15
CA SER A 86 -10.83 6.55 -0.76
C SER A 86 -9.71 5.77 -0.06
N ASP A 87 -8.69 5.31 -0.80
CA ASP A 87 -7.61 4.50 -0.24
C ASP A 87 -6.95 5.17 1.00
N SER A 88 -6.79 6.51 0.98
CA SER A 88 -6.27 7.30 2.11
C SER A 88 -7.15 7.29 3.36
N GLU A 89 -8.46 7.06 3.20
CA GLU A 89 -9.41 6.94 4.30
C GLU A 89 -9.49 5.49 4.82
N MET A 90 -8.87 4.52 4.13
CA MET A 90 -8.84 3.14 4.58
C MET A 90 -7.90 2.97 5.78
N ILE A 91 -8.41 2.25 6.79
CA ILE A 91 -7.70 2.03 8.07
C ILE A 91 -6.31 1.44 7.85
N HIS A 92 -6.15 0.51 6.90
CA HIS A 92 -4.86 -0.14 6.67
C HIS A 92 -3.80 0.80 6.08
N GLU A 93 -4.17 1.78 5.26
CA GLU A 93 -3.21 2.77 4.70
C GLU A 93 -2.72 3.70 5.81
N LYS A 94 -3.63 4.19 6.66
CA LYS A 94 -3.27 5.00 7.85
C LYS A 94 -2.37 4.23 8.81
N VAL A 95 -2.72 2.98 9.13
CA VAL A 95 -1.93 2.12 10.01
C VAL A 95 -0.53 1.87 9.43
N LYS A 96 -0.43 1.65 8.12
CA LYS A 96 0.86 1.50 7.43
C LYS A 96 1.73 2.75 7.60
N GLU A 97 1.18 3.94 7.39
CA GLU A 97 1.89 5.21 7.55
C GLU A 97 2.40 5.41 8.98
N ILE A 98 1.56 5.12 9.97
CA ILE A 98 1.91 5.23 11.40
C ILE A 98 3.06 4.30 11.76
N ILE A 99 2.99 3.02 11.35
CA ILE A 99 4.07 2.06 11.61
C ILE A 99 5.37 2.48 10.93
N ASN A 100 5.30 2.93 9.67
CA ASN A 100 6.48 3.41 8.95
C ASN A 100 7.11 4.65 9.59
N ALA A 101 6.28 5.59 10.06
CA ALA A 101 6.75 6.76 10.80
C ALA A 101 7.40 6.35 12.12
N PHE A 102 6.84 5.37 12.82
CA PHE A 102 7.41 4.83 14.06
C PHE A 102 8.78 4.18 13.81
N PHE A 103 8.93 3.41 12.75
CA PHE A 103 10.23 2.86 12.32
C PHE A 103 11.25 3.95 12.00
N ALA A 104 10.84 5.01 11.32
CA ALA A 104 11.71 6.14 11.04
C ALA A 104 12.18 6.84 12.33
N LYS A 105 11.29 7.02 13.33
CA LYS A 105 11.65 7.56 14.66
C LYS A 105 12.71 6.72 15.37
N LEU A 106 12.69 5.40 15.19
CA LEU A 106 13.66 4.46 15.75
C LEU A 106 14.94 4.28 14.90
N GLY A 107 15.04 4.98 13.75
CA GLY A 107 16.17 4.82 12.83
C GLY A 107 16.19 3.47 12.10
N LEU A 108 15.07 2.73 12.09
CA LEU A 108 14.96 1.46 11.39
C LEU A 108 14.71 1.68 9.90
N SER A 109 15.36 0.88 9.05
CA SER A 109 15.15 0.90 7.59
C SER A 109 13.90 0.15 7.16
N ASN A 110 13.32 -0.69 8.03
CA ASN A 110 12.20 -1.57 7.75
C ASN A 110 10.95 -0.75 7.39
N ARG A 111 10.13 -1.25 6.47
CA ARG A 111 8.88 -0.60 6.06
C ARG A 111 7.79 -1.65 5.87
N VAL A 112 6.56 -1.26 6.14
CA VAL A 112 5.37 -2.06 5.83
C VAL A 112 5.17 -2.03 4.32
N ASP A 113 5.06 -3.22 3.73
CA ASP A 113 4.84 -3.41 2.30
C ASP A 113 3.56 -2.71 1.83
N GLN A 114 3.56 -2.29 0.57
CA GLN A 114 2.35 -1.84 -0.09
C GLN A 114 1.39 -3.01 -0.34
N ILE A 115 0.10 -2.71 -0.45
CA ILE A 115 -0.90 -3.71 -0.82
C ILE A 115 -0.56 -4.26 -2.21
N SER A 116 -0.39 -5.58 -2.28
CA SER A 116 -0.18 -6.28 -3.54
C SER A 116 -1.37 -6.05 -4.48
N ALA A 117 -1.08 -5.63 -5.72
CA ALA A 117 -2.08 -5.57 -6.79
C ALA A 117 -2.65 -6.96 -7.12
N VAL A 118 -1.87 -8.01 -6.88
CA VAL A 118 -2.30 -9.40 -7.05
C VAL A 118 -2.90 -9.90 -5.75
N LEU A 119 -4.20 -10.18 -5.78
CA LEU A 119 -4.92 -10.75 -4.64
C LEU A 119 -4.41 -12.15 -4.32
N GLN A 120 -4.12 -12.38 -3.05
CA GLN A 120 -3.78 -13.72 -2.56
C GLN A 120 -5.05 -14.53 -2.29
N LYS A 121 -4.97 -15.84 -2.47
CA LYS A 121 -6.06 -16.76 -2.14
C LYS A 121 -6.21 -16.80 -0.62
N HIS A 122 -7.38 -16.41 -0.11
CA HIS A 122 -7.65 -16.49 1.32
C HIS A 122 -7.57 -17.95 1.82
N ILE A 123 -6.85 -18.14 2.92
CA ILE A 123 -6.66 -19.42 3.58
C ILE A 123 -7.60 -19.46 4.79
N GLY A 124 -8.79 -20.01 4.59
CA GLY A 124 -9.77 -20.14 5.66
C GLY A 124 -9.45 -21.27 6.65
N PRO A 125 -10.06 -21.29 7.84
CA PRO A 125 -9.81 -22.28 8.91
C PRO A 125 -9.88 -23.74 8.47
N THR A 126 -10.78 -24.08 7.54
CA THR A 126 -10.93 -25.44 7.01
C THR A 126 -9.73 -25.86 6.15
N ARG A 127 -9.14 -24.93 5.39
CA ARG A 127 -7.96 -25.19 4.52
C ARG A 127 -6.64 -25.17 5.31
N ILE A 128 -6.64 -24.60 6.51
CA ILE A 128 -5.50 -24.65 7.44
C ILE A 128 -5.32 -26.07 8.01
N ARG A 129 -6.40 -26.87 8.08
CA ARG A 129 -6.39 -28.22 8.68
C ARG A 129 -5.94 -29.33 7.72
N SER A 130 -5.78 -29.08 6.42
CA SER A 130 -5.24 -30.10 5.51
C SER A 130 -3.71 -30.14 5.63
N LEU A 131 -3.14 -31.35 5.69
CA LEU A 131 -1.70 -31.61 5.82
C LEU A 131 -0.84 -30.96 4.71
N ILE A 132 -1.48 -30.46 3.65
CA ILE A 132 -0.88 -29.68 2.58
C ILE A 132 -1.75 -28.44 2.40
N ASN A 133 -1.22 -27.27 2.75
CA ASN A 133 -1.88 -26.00 2.50
C ASN A 133 -1.54 -25.54 1.08
N GLU A 134 -2.12 -26.22 0.09
CA GLU A 134 -1.91 -25.94 -1.34
C GLU A 134 -2.11 -24.45 -1.65
N ALA A 135 -3.07 -23.80 -1.00
CA ALA A 135 -3.31 -22.37 -1.14
C ALA A 135 -2.15 -21.49 -0.63
N ALA A 136 -1.45 -21.90 0.44
CA ALA A 136 -0.22 -21.23 0.88
C ALA A 136 0.89 -21.39 -0.15
N ASN A 137 1.09 -22.60 -0.67
CA ASN A 137 2.10 -22.86 -1.69
C ASN A 137 1.80 -22.07 -2.98
N GLU A 138 0.55 -22.07 -3.45
CA GLU A 138 0.12 -21.24 -4.58
C GLU A 138 0.37 -19.74 -4.34
N ASN A 139 0.14 -19.25 -3.11
CA ASN A 139 0.37 -17.85 -2.77
C ASN A 139 1.86 -17.50 -2.75
N GLU A 140 2.73 -18.39 -2.25
CA GLU A 140 4.19 -18.23 -2.33
C GLU A 140 4.67 -18.26 -3.78
N LEU A 141 4.19 -19.20 -4.61
CA LEU A 141 4.49 -19.22 -6.04
C LEU A 141 4.03 -17.94 -6.75
N ARG A 142 2.86 -17.38 -6.38
CA ARG A 142 2.39 -16.09 -6.91
C ARG A 142 3.28 -14.94 -6.46
N LYS A 143 3.71 -14.91 -5.19
CA LYS A 143 4.65 -13.91 -4.66
C LYS A 143 6.00 -13.97 -5.40
N GLU A 144 6.58 -15.16 -5.53
CA GLU A 144 7.84 -15.38 -6.24
C GLU A 144 7.75 -14.97 -7.71
N ALA A 145 6.65 -15.33 -8.39
CA ALA A 145 6.41 -14.92 -9.77
C ALA A 145 6.31 -13.40 -9.90
N ASN A 146 5.60 -12.73 -8.99
CA ASN A 146 5.49 -11.27 -8.98
C ASN A 146 6.84 -10.59 -8.71
N LEU A 147 7.62 -11.09 -7.74
CA LEU A 147 8.95 -10.57 -7.44
C LEU A 147 9.90 -10.73 -8.64
N LYS A 148 9.80 -11.84 -9.37
CA LYS A 148 10.57 -12.07 -10.59
C LYS A 148 10.18 -11.07 -11.69
N ILE A 149 8.88 -10.83 -11.87
CA ILE A 149 8.36 -9.85 -12.82
C ILE A 149 8.86 -8.43 -12.47
N ILE A 150 8.85 -8.05 -11.18
CA ILE A 150 9.35 -6.74 -10.72
C ILE A 150 10.85 -6.61 -11.01
N LYS A 151 11.67 -7.60 -10.64
CA LYS A 151 13.11 -7.59 -10.95
C LYS A 151 13.40 -7.52 -12.44
N ASP A 152 12.61 -8.25 -13.26
CA ASP A 152 12.75 -8.18 -14.71
C ASP A 152 12.31 -6.79 -15.24
N ALA A 153 11.36 -6.10 -14.59
CA ALA A 153 10.98 -4.74 -14.92
C ALA A 153 12.06 -3.70 -14.57
N ASP A 154 12.77 -3.87 -13.45
CA ASP A 154 13.91 -3.01 -13.09
C ASP A 154 15.01 -3.09 -14.17
N VAL A 155 15.29 -4.28 -14.68
CA VAL A 155 16.23 -4.48 -15.81
C VAL A 155 15.77 -3.73 -17.06
N ILE A 156 14.46 -3.70 -17.34
CA ILE A 156 13.90 -2.95 -18.46
C ILE A 156 14.05 -1.44 -18.23
N THR A 157 13.72 -0.94 -17.04
CA THR A 157 13.85 0.49 -16.73
C THR A 157 15.31 0.93 -16.75
N ASP A 158 16.24 0.13 -16.23
CA ASP A 158 17.67 0.41 -16.28
C ASP A 158 18.18 0.46 -17.72
N SER A 159 17.75 -0.49 -18.57
CA SER A 159 18.11 -0.52 -19.99
C SER A 159 17.61 0.71 -20.76
N ILE A 160 16.41 1.21 -20.44
CA ILE A 160 15.85 2.39 -21.10
C ILE A 160 16.53 3.66 -20.56
N THR A 161 16.65 3.78 -19.23
CA THR A 161 17.19 4.97 -18.56
C THR A 161 18.68 5.16 -18.81
N HIS A 162 19.42 4.10 -19.12
CA HIS A 162 20.81 4.18 -19.57
C HIS A 162 21.00 5.04 -20.83
N HIS A 163 19.99 5.07 -21.70
CA HIS A 163 20.06 5.80 -22.97
C HIS A 163 19.08 6.98 -23.08
N LYS A 164 18.01 6.98 -22.26
CA LYS A 164 16.92 7.96 -22.34
C LYS A 164 16.46 8.36 -20.94
N SER A 165 16.60 9.64 -20.62
CA SER A 165 16.04 10.24 -19.40
C SER A 165 14.51 10.45 -19.47
N ILE A 166 13.94 10.44 -20.68
CA ILE A 166 12.49 10.56 -20.93
C ILE A 166 12.11 9.46 -21.94
N PHE A 167 11.11 8.65 -21.60
CA PHE A 167 10.69 7.53 -22.44
C PHE A 167 9.16 7.38 -22.51
N THR A 168 8.69 6.75 -23.57
CA THR A 168 7.28 6.57 -23.91
C THR A 168 6.84 5.12 -23.71
N LYS A 169 5.54 4.86 -23.77
CA LYS A 169 5.00 3.48 -23.76
C LYS A 169 5.62 2.59 -24.84
N GLN A 170 5.86 3.13 -26.03
CA GLN A 170 6.49 2.39 -27.14
C GLN A 170 7.94 2.00 -26.83
N ASP A 171 8.67 2.83 -26.07
CA ASP A 171 10.04 2.52 -25.65
C ASP A 171 10.06 1.33 -24.68
N VAL A 172 9.09 1.25 -23.77
CA VAL A 172 8.92 0.12 -22.85
C VAL A 172 8.55 -1.16 -23.62
N GLU A 173 7.60 -1.08 -24.54
CA GLU A 173 7.21 -2.21 -25.38
C GLU A 173 8.37 -2.73 -26.25
N LYS A 174 9.20 -1.82 -26.77
CA LYS A 174 10.39 -2.17 -27.53
C LYS A 174 11.44 -2.86 -26.67
N ALA A 175 11.75 -2.31 -25.49
CA ALA A 175 12.72 -2.91 -24.58
C ALA A 175 12.31 -4.32 -24.13
N VAL A 176 11.01 -4.54 -23.87
CA VAL A 176 10.46 -5.87 -23.57
C VAL A 176 10.64 -6.81 -24.75
N LYS A 177 10.39 -6.35 -25.99
CA LYS A 177 10.53 -7.16 -27.21
C LYS A 177 11.99 -7.54 -27.49
N ASP A 178 12.92 -6.64 -27.20
CA ASP A 178 14.35 -6.79 -27.47
C ASP A 178 15.07 -7.64 -26.40
N MET A 179 14.37 -8.07 -25.34
CA MET A 179 14.92 -9.00 -24.35
C MET A 179 15.33 -10.34 -24.98
N PRO A 180 16.51 -10.88 -24.67
CA PRO A 180 17.01 -12.12 -25.25
C PRO A 180 16.19 -13.36 -24.85
N ASP A 181 15.54 -13.34 -23.68
CA ASP A 181 14.67 -14.43 -23.22
C ASP A 181 13.22 -14.21 -23.73
N ARG A 182 12.87 -14.92 -24.82
CA ARG A 182 11.53 -14.85 -25.44
C ARG A 182 10.39 -15.26 -24.50
N ASN A 183 10.63 -16.20 -23.58
CA ASN A 183 9.61 -16.62 -22.62
C ASN A 183 9.36 -15.52 -21.59
N ARG A 184 10.41 -14.82 -21.15
CA ARG A 184 10.26 -13.63 -20.29
C ARG A 184 9.58 -12.47 -21.01
N SER A 185 10.04 -12.15 -22.21
CA SER A 185 9.45 -11.11 -23.07
C SER A 185 7.95 -11.33 -23.28
N SER A 186 7.54 -12.57 -23.54
CA SER A 186 6.13 -12.93 -23.72
C SER A 186 5.29 -12.68 -22.45
N LYS A 187 5.78 -13.06 -21.26
CA LYS A 187 5.07 -12.84 -19.99
C LYS A 187 4.90 -11.36 -19.64
N LEU A 188 5.96 -10.57 -19.81
CA LEU A 188 5.95 -9.13 -19.57
C LEU A 188 5.05 -8.41 -20.59
N SER A 189 5.06 -8.85 -21.85
CA SER A 189 4.17 -8.31 -22.88
C SER A 189 2.68 -8.58 -22.60
N LEU A 190 2.35 -9.73 -22.01
CA LEU A 190 0.98 -10.06 -21.61
C LEU A 190 0.52 -9.13 -20.48
N PHE A 191 1.39 -8.86 -19.51
CA PHE A 191 1.13 -7.91 -18.42
C PHE A 191 0.94 -6.47 -18.93
N LEU A 192 1.68 -6.05 -19.96
CA LEU A 192 1.51 -4.74 -20.59
C LEU A 192 0.25 -4.62 -21.47
N ARG A 193 -0.29 -5.76 -21.94
CA ARG A 193 -1.46 -5.85 -22.83
C ARG A 193 -2.78 -6.08 -22.11
N THR A 194 -2.78 -6.49 -20.83
CA THR A 194 -4.03 -6.55 -20.06
C THR A 194 -4.65 -5.17 -20.00
N PRO A 195 -5.94 -5.01 -20.36
CA PRO A 195 -6.60 -3.72 -20.29
C PRO A 195 -6.46 -3.17 -18.87
N PHE A 196 -5.99 -1.94 -18.77
CA PHE A 196 -5.96 -1.15 -17.55
C PHE A 196 -7.34 -0.97 -16.90
N ASP A 197 -8.40 -1.41 -17.58
CA ASP A 197 -9.81 -1.16 -17.27
C ASP A 197 -10.37 -1.99 -16.10
N PHE A 198 -9.58 -2.89 -15.51
CA PHE A 198 -9.97 -3.60 -14.26
C PHE A 198 -9.36 -3.01 -12.99
N LEU A 199 -8.55 -1.95 -13.12
CA LEU A 199 -7.99 -1.27 -11.98
C LEU A 199 -8.99 -0.21 -11.48
N ARG A 200 -9.39 -0.35 -10.21
CA ARG A 200 -10.11 0.70 -9.49
C ARG A 200 -9.37 2.04 -9.63
N PRO A 201 -10.08 3.18 -9.54
CA PRO A 201 -9.50 4.52 -9.72
C PRO A 201 -8.22 4.82 -8.92
N SER A 202 -7.95 4.09 -7.84
CA SER A 202 -6.73 4.26 -7.04
C SER A 202 -5.44 3.76 -7.69
N ALA A 203 -5.51 2.94 -8.76
CA ALA A 203 -4.31 2.56 -9.51
C ALA A 203 -3.84 3.64 -10.50
N PHE A 204 -4.73 4.57 -10.87
CA PHE A 204 -4.40 5.65 -11.80
C PHE A 204 -3.45 6.67 -11.18
N LEU A 205 -3.49 6.83 -9.86
CA LEU A 205 -2.56 7.68 -9.12
C LEU A 205 -1.21 6.99 -8.84
N LYS A 206 -1.17 5.66 -8.66
CA LYS A 206 0.05 4.95 -8.27
C LYS A 206 1.07 4.75 -9.39
N ILE A 207 0.68 4.89 -10.65
CA ILE A 207 1.63 4.85 -11.77
C ILE A 207 2.28 6.21 -12.02
N SER A 208 1.64 7.32 -11.66
CA SER A 208 2.37 8.61 -11.62
C SER A 208 3.46 8.56 -10.55
N THR A 209 3.22 7.88 -9.43
CA THR A 209 4.19 7.79 -8.33
C THR A 209 5.43 6.95 -8.63
N ILE A 210 5.35 6.00 -9.57
CA ILE A 210 6.54 5.28 -10.08
C ILE A 210 7.45 6.23 -10.86
N PHE A 211 6.90 7.31 -11.44
CA PHE A 211 7.65 8.37 -12.10
C PHE A 211 7.98 9.59 -11.20
N GLU A 212 7.38 9.70 -10.01
CA GLU A 212 7.62 10.83 -9.08
C GLU A 212 8.84 10.67 -8.16
N ASN A 213 9.49 9.50 -8.14
CA ASN A 213 10.75 9.30 -7.42
C ASN A 213 12.01 9.76 -8.19
N VAL A 214 11.83 10.46 -9.31
CA VAL A 214 12.90 11.28 -9.92
C VAL A 214 12.87 12.64 -9.24
N PRO A 215 13.97 13.14 -8.66
CA PRO A 215 13.98 14.38 -7.91
C PRO A 215 13.40 15.53 -8.75
N PHE A 216 12.35 16.16 -8.20
CA PHE A 216 11.76 17.41 -8.66
C PHE A 216 12.85 18.50 -8.66
N LEU A 217 13.58 18.67 -9.76
CA LEU A 217 14.42 19.85 -9.97
C LEU A 217 13.56 20.94 -10.66
N THR A 218 12.95 21.76 -9.81
CA THR A 218 12.56 23.17 -10.01
C THR A 218 12.16 23.63 -11.42
N LEU A 219 10.87 23.94 -11.58
CA LEU A 219 10.40 25.02 -12.46
C LEU A 219 11.12 26.33 -12.07
N VAL A 220 11.93 26.87 -12.98
CA VAL A 220 12.20 28.30 -13.03
C VAL A 220 11.64 28.84 -14.33
N ASN A 221 10.53 29.56 -14.19
CA ASN A 221 9.96 30.39 -15.24
C ASN A 221 10.87 31.60 -15.45
N ARG A 222 11.65 31.62 -16.54
CA ARG A 222 12.22 32.86 -17.11
C ARG A 222 12.18 32.79 -18.63
N ARG A 223 11.03 33.12 -19.21
CA ARG A 223 10.95 33.75 -20.53
C ARG A 223 9.95 34.89 -20.52
N ASN A 224 10.39 36.00 -19.94
CA ASN A 224 10.12 37.33 -20.47
C ASN A 224 11.48 38.00 -20.63
N PHE A 225 12.10 37.79 -21.79
CA PHE A 225 13.01 38.76 -22.41
C PHE A 225 12.98 38.49 -23.92
N SER A 226 12.21 39.33 -24.59
CA SER A 226 12.40 39.67 -25.99
C SER A 226 13.81 40.22 -26.14
N SER A 227 14.60 39.60 -27.01
CA SER A 227 15.69 40.29 -27.72
C SER A 227 16.00 39.49 -28.98
N SER A 228 15.23 39.76 -30.02
CA SER A 228 15.69 39.65 -31.39
C SER A 228 16.87 40.60 -31.57
N ASN A 229 18.07 40.05 -31.77
CA ASN A 229 19.20 40.74 -32.36
C ASN A 229 19.78 39.86 -33.47
N SER A 230 19.35 40.17 -34.70
CA SER A 230 20.05 39.90 -35.96
C SER A 230 20.05 41.25 -36.68
N LEU A 231 21.16 41.99 -36.65
CA LEU A 231 22.10 42.09 -37.78
C LEU A 231 21.42 42.54 -39.07
N ILE A 232 21.22 43.86 -39.22
CA ILE A 232 21.87 44.80 -40.17
C ILE A 232 21.32 46.20 -39.85
#